data_AF-A0A497M765-F1
#
_entry.id   AF-A0A497M765-F1
#
_cell.length_a   1.000
_cell.length_b   1.000
_cell.length_c   1.000
_cell.angle_alpha   90.00
_cell.angle_beta   90.00
_cell.angle_gamma   90.00
#
_symmetry.space_group_name_H-M   'P 1'
#
loop_
_entity.id
_entity.type
_entity.pdbx_description
1 polymer ?
#
loop_
_entity_poly.entity_id
_entity_poly.type
_entity_poly.pdbx_seq_one_letter_code
_entity_poly.pdbx_strand_id
1 'polypeptide(L)'
;MERKMWLFVLLMIGTALALTTVAVATWTSHVTIPSQGNITAIGVSVYWDPSCQNEVTFINWGNIDAGASRSVTFYVKNDGDMPVRLHMEAVNWEPANAENYLTLTWDRESYLLSEESVVSATLTLSVSSSTTEIDNFSFDILIEGTETG
;
A
#
# COMPACT_ATOMS: atom_id res chain seq x y z
N MET A 1 -3.28 -58.31 70.36
CA MET A 1 -2.69 -57.01 69.94
C MET A 1 -1.97 -57.09 68.60
N GLU A 2 -1.40 -58.24 68.23
CA GLU A 2 -0.53 -58.36 67.04
C GLU A 2 -1.23 -58.22 65.67
N ARG A 3 -2.46 -58.70 65.50
CA ARG A 3 -3.21 -58.54 64.23
C ARG A 3 -3.53 -57.08 63.87
N LYS A 4 -3.71 -56.23 64.88
CA LYS A 4 -3.91 -54.79 64.69
C LYS A 4 -2.60 -54.10 64.30
N MET A 5 -1.48 -54.55 64.86
CA MET A 5 -0.14 -54.00 64.58
C MET A 5 0.28 -54.22 63.13
N TRP A 6 0.02 -55.40 62.55
CA TRP A 6 0.30 -55.67 61.13
C TRP A 6 -0.56 -54.86 60.15
N LEU A 7 -1.84 -54.62 60.50
CA LEU A 7 -2.72 -53.76 59.72
C LEU A 7 -2.25 -52.30 59.73
N PHE A 8 -1.73 -51.81 60.86
CA PHE A 8 -1.16 -50.46 60.94
C PHE A 8 0.14 -50.32 60.12
N VAL A 9 1.01 -51.34 60.11
CA VAL A 9 2.26 -51.31 59.34
C VAL A 9 1.99 -51.36 57.82
N LEU A 10 1.07 -52.21 57.37
CA LEU A 10 0.68 -52.27 55.95
C LEU A 10 -0.02 -50.99 55.48
N LEU A 11 -0.83 -50.36 56.34
CA LEU A 11 -1.47 -49.07 56.04
C LEU A 11 -0.44 -47.93 55.93
N MET A 12 0.59 -47.92 56.78
CA MET A 12 1.67 -46.92 56.73
C MET A 12 2.59 -47.08 55.51
N ILE A 13 2.87 -48.31 55.08
CA ILE A 13 3.67 -48.57 53.88
C ILE A 13 2.86 -48.25 52.61
N GLY A 14 1.54 -48.51 52.63
CA GLY A 14 0.64 -48.15 51.54
C GLY A 14 0.46 -46.63 51.35
N THR A 15 0.49 -45.84 52.44
CA THR A 15 0.42 -44.37 52.34
C THR A 15 1.77 -43.75 51.96
N ALA A 16 2.90 -44.37 52.31
CA ALA A 16 4.23 -43.88 51.96
C ALA A 16 4.60 -44.05 50.47
N LEU A 17 3.96 -44.98 49.75
CA LEU A 17 4.24 -45.27 48.33
C LEU A 17 3.30 -44.55 47.33
N ALA A 18 2.29 -43.82 47.81
CA ALA A 18 1.37 -43.06 46.95
C ALA A 18 1.66 -41.55 46.91
N LEU A 19 2.73 -41.09 47.56
CA LEU A 19 3.14 -39.68 47.63
C LEU A 19 4.46 -39.46 46.88
N THR A 20 4.43 -39.43 45.55
CA THR A 20 5.35 -38.58 44.76
C THR A 20 4.68 -38.21 43.44
N THR A 21 3.68 -37.33 43.51
CA THR A 21 3.21 -36.58 42.36
C THR A 21 4.30 -35.59 41.96
N VAL A 22 5.15 -35.93 40.99
CA VAL A 22 5.89 -34.90 40.26
C VAL A 22 4.98 -34.41 39.14
N ALA A 23 3.94 -33.65 39.51
CA ALA A 23 3.36 -32.71 38.58
C ALA A 23 4.46 -31.67 38.33
N VAL A 24 5.20 -31.82 37.22
CA VAL A 24 6.11 -30.78 36.75
C VAL A 24 5.23 -29.61 36.35
N ALA A 25 4.89 -28.75 37.30
CA ALA A 25 4.31 -27.46 37.01
C ALA A 25 5.41 -26.65 36.32
N THR A 26 5.42 -26.69 34.99
CA THR A 26 6.27 -25.82 34.19
C THR A 26 5.76 -24.39 34.41
N TRP A 27 6.48 -23.63 35.24
CA TRP A 27 6.26 -22.20 35.43
C TRP A 27 6.60 -21.50 34.12
N THR A 28 5.64 -21.49 33.20
CA THR A 28 5.78 -20.84 31.90
C THR A 28 5.34 -19.40 32.09
N SER A 29 6.32 -18.50 32.25
CA SER A 29 6.08 -17.06 32.25
C SER A 29 5.97 -16.60 30.81
N HIS A 30 4.81 -16.06 30.43
CA HIS A 30 4.61 -15.45 29.13
C HIS A 30 4.67 -13.93 29.30
N VAL A 31 5.61 -13.30 28.59
CA VAL A 31 5.64 -11.85 28.44
C VAL A 31 5.08 -11.54 27.06
N THR A 32 3.91 -10.91 27.03
CA THR A 32 3.35 -10.36 25.80
C THR A 32 3.97 -8.99 25.56
N ILE A 33 4.82 -8.86 24.54
CA ILE A 33 5.31 -7.56 24.09
C ILE A 33 4.27 -7.03 23.09
N PRO A 34 3.54 -5.96 23.41
CA PRO A 34 2.70 -5.31 22.41
C PRO A 34 3.60 -4.74 21.33
N SER A 35 3.39 -5.20 20.09
CA SER A 35 4.04 -4.62 18.90
C SER A 35 3.03 -3.70 18.22
N GLN A 36 3.38 -2.42 18.10
CA GLN A 36 2.61 -1.41 17.39
C GLN A 36 3.51 -0.85 16.29
N GLY A 37 3.08 -0.98 15.05
CA GLY A 37 3.64 -0.28 13.91
C GLY A 37 2.58 0.67 13.35
N ASN A 38 2.99 1.84 12.88
CA ASN A 38 2.14 2.63 11.99
C ASN A 38 2.34 2.07 10.58
N ILE A 39 1.27 1.62 9.95
CA ILE A 39 1.25 1.46 8.49
C ILE A 39 0.81 2.82 7.97
N THR A 40 1.75 3.66 7.57
CA THR A 40 1.47 4.80 6.70
C THR A 40 1.10 4.21 5.35
N ALA A 41 -0.15 4.40 4.92
CA ALA A 41 -0.53 4.07 3.55
C ALA A 41 0.28 5.00 2.65
N ILE A 42 1.30 4.46 1.99
CA ILE A 42 2.10 5.15 0.99
C ILE A 42 1.12 5.73 -0.01
N GLY A 43 1.05 7.05 -0.09
CA GLY A 43 0.07 7.75 -0.89
C GLY A 43 0.68 8.97 -1.50
N VAL A 44 0.65 9.02 -2.83
CA VAL A 44 0.80 10.27 -3.57
C VAL A 44 -0.58 10.82 -3.83
N SER A 45 -0.80 12.08 -3.49
CA SER A 45 -2.04 12.79 -3.78
C SER A 45 -1.82 13.83 -4.86
N VAL A 46 -2.85 14.10 -5.66
CA VAL A 46 -2.74 14.93 -6.86
C VAL A 46 -3.69 16.12 -6.77
N TYR A 47 -3.20 17.34 -7.03
CA TYR A 47 -3.92 18.59 -6.83
C TYR A 47 -3.79 19.56 -8.01
N TRP A 48 -4.81 20.37 -8.24
CA TRP A 48 -4.79 21.45 -9.24
C TRP A 48 -3.98 22.67 -8.80
N ASP A 49 -3.76 22.82 -7.50
CA ASP A 49 -3.10 23.99 -6.92
C ASP A 49 -1.92 23.59 -6.03
N PRO A 50 -0.91 24.47 -5.89
CA PRO A 50 0.28 24.21 -5.07
C PRO A 50 -0.01 24.19 -3.56
N SER A 51 -1.18 24.68 -3.12
CA SER A 51 -1.58 24.63 -1.72
C SER A 51 -2.30 23.33 -1.34
N CYS A 52 -2.45 22.39 -2.29
CA CYS A 52 -3.09 21.10 -2.11
C CYS A 52 -4.52 21.19 -1.55
N GLN A 53 -5.30 22.16 -2.04
CA GLN A 53 -6.69 22.36 -1.60
C GLN A 53 -7.74 21.78 -2.56
N ASN A 54 -7.41 21.66 -3.85
CA ASN A 54 -8.31 21.18 -4.89
C ASN A 54 -7.73 19.92 -5.52
N GLU A 55 -8.23 18.76 -5.10
CA GLU A 55 -7.79 17.46 -5.60
C GLU A 55 -8.16 17.24 -7.07
N VAL A 56 -7.29 16.56 -7.82
CA VAL A 56 -7.54 16.18 -9.21
C VAL A 56 -8.36 14.90 -9.24
N THR A 57 -9.65 15.02 -9.55
CA THR A 57 -10.55 13.87 -9.72
C THR A 57 -10.83 13.55 -11.18
N PHE A 58 -10.64 14.51 -12.08
CA PHE A 58 -10.92 14.38 -13.51
C PHE A 58 -10.14 15.42 -14.33
N ILE A 59 -9.56 14.99 -15.45
CA ILE A 59 -8.91 15.89 -16.41
C ILE A 59 -9.76 15.97 -17.67
N ASN A 60 -10.25 17.16 -17.99
CA ASN A 60 -10.93 17.40 -19.27
C ASN A 60 -9.91 17.75 -20.35
N TRP A 61 -9.60 16.79 -21.22
CA TRP A 61 -8.71 17.00 -22.36
C TRP A 61 -9.34 17.82 -23.49
N GLY A 62 -10.67 17.94 -23.53
CA GLY A 62 -11.42 18.61 -24.59
C GLY A 62 -11.15 18.03 -25.99
N ASN A 63 -11.44 18.80 -27.03
CA ASN A 63 -11.13 18.42 -28.40
C ASN A 63 -9.64 18.67 -28.71
N ILE A 64 -8.97 17.62 -29.19
CA ILE A 64 -7.58 17.67 -29.67
C ILE A 64 -7.60 17.18 -31.11
N ASP A 65 -7.12 18.01 -32.03
CA ASP A 65 -7.07 17.66 -33.45
C ASP A 65 -6.05 16.55 -33.73
N ALA A 66 -6.27 15.78 -34.79
CA ALA A 66 -5.32 14.76 -35.23
C ALA A 66 -3.94 15.37 -35.52
N GLY A 67 -2.88 14.78 -34.96
CA GLY A 67 -1.52 15.30 -35.06
C GLY A 67 -1.18 16.40 -34.04
N ALA A 68 -2.13 16.82 -33.21
CA ALA A 68 -1.90 17.81 -32.16
C ALA A 68 -1.64 17.16 -30.79
N SER A 69 -1.18 17.98 -29.86
CA SER A 69 -0.97 17.60 -28.46
C SER A 69 -1.52 18.67 -27.52
N ARG A 70 -1.92 18.24 -26.32
CA ARG A 70 -2.33 19.14 -25.23
C ARG A 70 -1.59 18.78 -23.96
N SER A 71 -1.22 19.80 -23.20
CA SER A 71 -0.54 19.63 -21.91
C SER A 71 -1.36 20.21 -20.77
N VAL A 72 -1.29 19.56 -19.61
CA VAL A 72 -1.97 19.93 -18.37
C VAL A 72 -0.98 19.82 -17.22
N THR A 73 -0.88 20.87 -16.40
CA THR A 73 -0.01 20.89 -15.22
C THR A 73 -0.82 20.78 -13.94
N PHE A 74 -0.33 19.98 -13.00
CA PHE A 74 -0.89 19.74 -11.68
C PHE A 74 0.25 19.56 -10.67
N TYR A 75 -0.09 19.28 -9.41
CA TYR A 75 0.83 19.13 -8.31
C TYR A 75 0.68 17.75 -7.67
N VAL A 76 1.80 17.07 -7.47
CA VAL A 76 1.88 15.79 -6.77
C VAL A 76 2.46 16.05 -5.39
N LYS A 77 1.78 15.57 -4.35
CA LYS A 77 2.22 15.62 -2.96
C LYS A 77 2.59 14.21 -2.52
N ASN A 78 3.73 14.09 -1.84
CA ASN A 78 4.06 12.90 -1.07
C ASN A 78 3.44 13.07 0.34
N ASP A 79 2.45 12.24 0.66
CA ASP A 79 1.82 12.24 1.99
C ASP A 79 2.53 11.30 2.98
N GLY A 80 3.55 10.57 2.52
CA GLY A 80 4.37 9.69 3.34
C GLY A 80 5.53 10.39 4.04
N ASP A 81 6.14 9.65 4.97
CA ASP A 81 7.30 9.99 5.78
C ASP A 81 8.63 9.46 5.21
N MET A 82 8.60 8.99 3.96
CA MET A 82 9.78 8.54 3.23
C MET A 82 9.80 9.12 1.80
N PRO A 83 10.98 9.35 1.20
CA PRO A 83 11.10 9.70 -0.21
C PRO A 83 10.54 8.61 -1.12
N VAL A 84 9.80 9.01 -2.16
CA VAL A 84 9.20 8.10 -3.14
C VAL A 84 9.68 8.40 -4.55
N ARG A 85 9.78 7.36 -5.39
CA ARG A 85 9.94 7.48 -6.84
C ARG A 85 8.57 7.48 -7.50
N LEU A 86 8.35 8.50 -8.31
CA LEU A 86 7.12 8.69 -9.04
C LEU A 86 7.10 7.85 -10.33
N HIS A 87 5.96 7.21 -10.60
CA HIS A 87 5.65 6.50 -11.84
C HIS A 87 4.25 6.89 -12.33
N MET A 88 4.06 6.94 -13.65
CA MET A 88 2.75 7.18 -14.26
C MET A 88 2.48 6.15 -15.34
N GLU A 89 1.26 5.62 -15.32
CA GLU A 89 0.74 4.72 -16.34
C GLU A 89 -0.67 5.15 -16.78
N ALA A 90 -0.95 5.00 -18.07
CA ALA A 90 -2.29 5.18 -18.61
C ALA A 90 -2.93 3.81 -18.83
N VAL A 91 -4.05 3.55 -18.16
CA VAL A 91 -4.72 2.24 -18.13
C VAL A 91 -6.20 2.37 -18.50
N ASN A 92 -6.88 1.24 -18.69
CA ASN A 92 -8.33 1.20 -18.95
C ASN A 92 -8.78 2.06 -20.14
N TRP A 93 -8.05 2.04 -21.24
CA TRP A 93 -8.40 2.76 -22.48
C TRP A 93 -9.74 2.29 -23.04
N GLU A 94 -10.61 3.25 -23.35
CA GLU A 94 -11.89 3.04 -24.02
C GLU A 94 -12.05 4.07 -25.16
N PRO A 95 -12.22 3.64 -26.42
CA PRO A 95 -12.16 2.23 -26.85
C PRO A 95 -10.74 1.66 -26.71
N ALA A 96 -10.61 0.35 -26.51
CA ALA A 96 -9.31 -0.30 -26.24
C ALA A 96 -8.24 -0.03 -27.32
N ASN A 97 -8.62 0.20 -28.57
CA ASN A 97 -7.68 0.53 -29.64
C ASN A 97 -7.15 1.97 -29.57
N ALA A 98 -7.62 2.80 -28.63
CA ALA A 98 -7.20 4.20 -28.50
C ALA A 98 -5.73 4.36 -28.12
N GLU A 99 -5.17 3.43 -27.36
CA GLU A 99 -3.73 3.42 -27.01
C GLU A 99 -2.81 3.33 -28.24
N ASN A 100 -3.30 2.83 -29.38
CA ASN A 100 -2.52 2.76 -30.63
C ASN A 100 -2.35 4.13 -31.31
N TYR A 101 -3.18 5.11 -30.95
CA TYR A 101 -3.23 6.42 -31.58
C TYR A 101 -3.05 7.58 -30.61
N LEU A 102 -3.26 7.33 -29.31
CA LEU A 102 -3.11 8.30 -28.24
C LEU A 102 -1.89 7.94 -27.43
N THR A 103 -1.05 8.92 -27.13
CA THR A 103 0.13 8.73 -26.28
C THR A 103 0.11 9.75 -25.16
N LEU A 104 0.08 9.26 -23.92
CA LEU A 104 0.22 10.07 -22.73
C LEU A 104 1.66 10.00 -22.23
N THR A 105 2.23 11.16 -21.92
CA THR A 105 3.57 11.30 -21.35
C THR A 105 3.55 12.29 -20.21
N TRP A 106 4.56 12.28 -19.36
CA TRP A 106 4.74 13.28 -18.31
C TRP A 106 6.22 13.56 -18.03
N ASP A 107 6.48 14.62 -17.28
CA ASP A 107 7.83 15.13 -16.98
C ASP A 107 8.40 14.69 -15.61
N ARG A 108 7.72 13.78 -14.89
CA ARG A 108 8.12 13.32 -13.54
C ARG A 108 8.41 11.83 -13.41
N GLU A 109 8.60 11.14 -14.53
CA GLU A 109 8.97 9.73 -14.51
C GLU A 109 10.26 9.49 -13.71
N SER A 110 10.23 8.53 -12.78
CA SER A 110 11.34 8.18 -11.88
C SER A 110 11.85 9.32 -10.98
N TYR A 111 11.10 10.43 -10.87
CA TYR A 111 11.47 11.57 -10.03
C TYR A 111 11.43 11.17 -8.56
N LEU A 112 12.48 11.53 -7.81
CA LEU A 112 12.55 11.33 -6.37
C LEU A 112 11.88 12.50 -5.65
N LEU A 113 10.69 12.28 -5.12
CA LEU A 113 9.92 13.25 -4.34
C LEU A 113 10.20 13.02 -2.85
N SER A 114 10.72 14.04 -2.16
CA SER A 114 10.98 13.98 -0.72
C SER A 114 9.69 13.79 0.08
N GLU A 115 9.83 13.29 1.30
CA GLU A 115 8.73 13.22 2.29
C GLU A 115 8.04 14.58 2.48
N GLU A 116 6.73 14.54 2.69
CA GLU A 116 5.86 15.72 2.93
C GLU A 116 5.98 16.88 1.91
N SER A 117 6.58 16.62 0.74
CA SER A 117 6.89 17.64 -0.25
C SER A 117 5.92 17.61 -1.44
N VAL A 118 5.81 18.75 -2.11
CA VAL A 118 4.93 18.96 -3.27
C VAL A 118 5.77 19.33 -4.49
N VAL A 119 5.40 18.79 -5.65
CA VAL A 119 6.09 19.04 -6.90
C VAL A 119 5.10 19.24 -8.05
N SER A 120 5.40 20.17 -8.96
CA SER A 120 4.61 20.35 -10.18
C SER A 120 4.95 19.27 -11.22
N ALA A 121 3.93 18.67 -11.82
CA ALA A 121 4.05 17.70 -12.91
C ALA A 121 3.17 18.13 -14.09
N THR A 122 3.63 17.83 -15.30
CA THR A 122 2.93 18.17 -16.55
C THR A 122 2.67 16.90 -17.34
N LEU A 123 1.41 16.57 -17.56
CA LEU A 123 0.99 15.55 -18.52
C LEU A 123 0.88 16.17 -19.91
N THR A 124 1.28 15.41 -20.92
CA THR A 124 1.10 15.76 -22.34
C THR A 124 0.45 14.59 -23.07
N LEU A 125 -0.77 14.81 -23.56
CA LEU A 125 -1.51 13.88 -24.41
C LEU A 125 -1.31 14.26 -25.87
N SER A 126 -0.85 13.32 -26.68
CA SER A 126 -0.61 13.49 -28.11
C SER A 126 -1.53 12.58 -28.92
N VAL A 127 -2.12 13.12 -29.99
CA VAL A 127 -2.99 12.39 -30.90
C VAL A 127 -2.25 12.16 -32.21
N SER A 128 -2.12 10.91 -32.64
CA SER A 128 -1.54 10.57 -33.94
C SER A 128 -2.34 11.19 -35.08
N SER A 129 -1.66 11.67 -36.13
CA SER A 129 -2.31 12.17 -37.35
C SER A 129 -3.03 11.07 -38.16
N SER A 130 -2.79 9.80 -37.82
CA SER A 130 -3.44 8.64 -38.45
C SER A 130 -4.72 8.20 -37.75
N THR A 131 -5.23 8.97 -36.79
CA THR A 131 -6.55 8.72 -36.18
C THR A 131 -7.64 8.91 -37.21
N THR A 132 -8.38 7.84 -37.53
CA THR A 132 -9.51 7.89 -38.48
C THR A 132 -10.84 7.48 -37.87
N GLU A 133 -10.86 6.91 -36.66
CA GLU A 133 -12.05 6.22 -36.12
C GLU A 133 -12.26 6.41 -34.60
N ILE A 134 -11.63 7.42 -33.99
CA ILE A 134 -11.78 7.70 -32.55
C ILE A 134 -12.32 9.12 -32.39
N ASP A 135 -13.64 9.22 -32.21
CA ASP A 135 -14.31 10.49 -31.94
C ASP A 135 -14.29 10.85 -30.45
N ASN A 136 -14.32 9.84 -29.58
CA ASN A 136 -14.32 9.98 -28.13
C ASN A 136 -13.39 8.93 -27.52
N PHE A 137 -12.69 9.31 -26.46
CA PHE A 137 -11.82 8.42 -25.70
C PHE A 137 -11.97 8.68 -24.19
N SER A 138 -11.68 7.65 -23.41
CA SER A 138 -11.51 7.72 -21.95
C SER A 138 -10.39 6.77 -21.55
N PHE A 139 -9.66 7.10 -20.49
CA PHE A 139 -8.67 6.24 -19.87
C PHE A 139 -8.43 6.73 -18.45
N ASP A 140 -7.90 5.86 -17.61
CA ASP A 140 -7.48 6.20 -16.26
C ASP A 140 -5.99 6.53 -16.25
N ILE A 141 -5.62 7.48 -15.38
CA ILE A 141 -4.22 7.86 -15.16
C ILE A 141 -3.85 7.39 -13.76
N LEU A 142 -2.97 6.40 -13.70
CA LEU A 142 -2.44 5.90 -12.44
C LEU A 142 -1.13 6.62 -12.14
N ILE A 143 -1.04 7.25 -10.97
CA ILE A 143 0.19 7.85 -10.46
C ILE A 143 0.56 7.11 -9.18
N GLU A 144 1.76 6.54 -9.15
CA GLU A 144 2.25 5.74 -8.05
C GLU A 144 3.53 6.34 -7.46
N GLY A 145 3.69 6.21 -6.15
CA GLY A 145 4.92 6.51 -5.42
C GLY A 145 5.48 5.21 -4.83
N THR A 146 6.69 4.82 -5.23
CA THR A 146 7.38 3.66 -4.64
C THR A 146 8.49 4.14 -3.72
N GLU A 147 8.49 3.69 -2.46
CA GLU A 147 9.55 4.01 -1.50
C GLU A 147 10.92 3.56 -2.00
N THR A 148 11.93 4.41 -1.81
CA THR A 148 13.32 4.01 -1.99
C THR A 148 13.91 3.63 -0.65
N GLY A 149 13.94 2.32 -0.36
CA GLY A 149 14.66 1.76 0.79
C GLY A 149 16.17 1.76 0.61
#